data_AF-A0A958FMG9-F1
#
_entry.id   AF-A0A958FMG9-F1
#
_cell.length_a   1.000
_cell.length_b   1.000
_cell.length_c   1.000
_cell.angle_alpha   90.00
_cell.angle_beta   90.00
_cell.angle_gamma   90.00
#
_symmetry.space_group_name_H-M   'P 1'
#
loop_
_entity.id
_entity.type
_entity.pdbx_description
1 polymer ?
#
loop_
_entity_poly.entity_id
_entity_poly.type
_entity_poly.pdbx_seq_one_letter_code
_entity_poly.pdbx_strand_id
1 'polypeptide(L)'
;MRRIIVNRLGYMLVLLCGICLINFFLFHLSPGDPTNRYFGPKVKRENLQALRQQMGVDQPWYVQLGQWSSRISRGDLGYSWAKHQPVAALLKEALPPTLQLTIAALFINLLVGCSIGILSGMYYQRWYSKLIDIASLALYAMPVFWLALVAVLIFSLNLHWLPTSGMSSFFVEDRGFWQDLGDRLRHLILP
;
A
#
# COMPACT_ATOMS: atom_id res chain seq x y z
N MET A 1 -0.37 -27.53 -14.17
CA MET A 1 -0.43 -26.05 -14.06
C MET A 1 -1.85 -25.52 -13.82
N ARG A 2 -2.87 -25.88 -14.61
CA ARG A 2 -4.28 -25.41 -14.42
C ARG A 2 -4.83 -25.57 -12.99
N ARG A 3 -4.63 -26.74 -12.36
CA ARG A 3 -5.06 -26.99 -10.96
C ARG A 3 -4.42 -26.01 -9.96
N ILE A 4 -3.16 -25.65 -10.17
CA ILE A 4 -2.43 -24.71 -9.30
C ILE A 4 -2.99 -23.29 -9.46
N ILE A 5 -3.23 -22.86 -10.71
CA ILE A 5 -3.80 -21.54 -10.99
C ILE A 5 -5.19 -21.41 -10.37
N VAL A 6 -6.05 -22.41 -10.55
CA VAL A 6 -7.40 -22.41 -9.96
C VAL A 6 -7.34 -22.38 -8.43
N ASN A 7 -6.49 -23.20 -7.80
CA ASN A 7 -6.32 -23.17 -6.35
C ASN A 7 -5.83 -21.80 -5.85
N ARG A 8 -4.86 -21.18 -6.55
CA ARG A 8 -4.37 -19.85 -6.18
C ARG A 8 -5.42 -18.77 -6.34
N LEU A 9 -6.18 -18.77 -7.44
CA LEU A 9 -7.30 -17.84 -7.62
C LEU A 9 -8.36 -18.02 -6.53
N GLY A 10 -8.65 -19.28 -6.14
CA GLY A 10 -9.52 -19.58 -5.02
C GLY A 10 -9.00 -19.00 -3.70
N TYR A 11 -7.72 -19.22 -3.37
CA TYR A 11 -7.11 -18.65 -2.17
C TYR A 11 -7.09 -17.13 -2.18
N MET A 12 -6.79 -16.49 -3.32
CA MET A 12 -6.82 -15.03 -3.47
C MET A 12 -8.23 -14.48 -3.23
N LEU A 13 -9.25 -15.13 -3.79
CA LEU A 13 -10.63 -14.71 -3.59
C LEU A 13 -11.06 -14.84 -2.12
N VAL A 14 -10.77 -15.98 -1.48
CA VAL A 14 -11.06 -16.19 -0.05
C VAL A 14 -10.32 -15.17 0.82
N LEU A 15 -9.05 -14.90 0.53
CA LEU A 15 -8.25 -13.91 1.25
C LEU A 15 -8.85 -12.50 1.10
N LEU A 16 -9.20 -12.09 -0.13
CA LEU A 16 -9.82 -10.79 -0.39
C LEU A 16 -11.16 -10.67 0.34
N CYS A 17 -12.03 -11.68 0.26
CA CYS A 17 -13.28 -11.71 1.01
C CYS A 17 -13.05 -11.61 2.52
N GLY A 18 -12.05 -12.32 3.04
CA GLY A 18 -11.66 -12.24 4.45
C GLY A 18 -11.22 -10.84 4.86
N ILE A 19 -10.32 -10.21 4.10
CA ILE A 19 -9.85 -8.83 4.34
C ILE A 19 -11.02 -7.85 4.27
N CYS A 20 -11.89 -7.98 3.27
CA CYS A 20 -13.10 -7.16 3.11
C CYS A 20 -14.03 -7.27 4.31
N LEU A 21 -14.31 -8.48 4.78
CA LEU A 21 -15.16 -8.72 5.95
C LEU A 21 -14.52 -8.18 7.23
N ILE A 22 -13.22 -8.45 7.44
CA ILE A 22 -12.49 -7.95 8.60
C ILE A 22 -12.52 -6.42 8.62
N ASN A 23 -12.21 -5.76 7.51
CA ASN A 23 -12.28 -4.30 7.42
C ASN A 23 -13.69 -3.78 7.64
N PHE A 24 -14.71 -4.42 7.05
CA PHE A 24 -16.11 -4.05 7.27
C PHE A 24 -16.46 -4.06 8.77
N PHE A 25 -16.12 -5.14 9.48
CA PHE A 25 -16.36 -5.23 10.92
C PHE A 25 -15.47 -4.27 11.71
N LEU A 26 -14.22 -4.04 11.30
CA LEU A 26 -13.34 -3.06 11.95
C LEU A 26 -13.95 -1.65 11.89
N PHE A 27 -14.53 -1.27 10.74
CA PHE A 27 -15.25 0.00 10.60
C PHE A 27 -16.55 0.02 11.39
N HIS A 28 -17.33 -1.07 11.38
CA HIS A 28 -18.60 -1.14 12.09
C HIS A 28 -18.45 -1.15 13.62
N LEU A 29 -17.39 -1.79 14.13
CA LEU A 29 -17.06 -1.85 15.55
C LEU A 29 -16.26 -0.64 16.02
N SER A 30 -15.76 0.19 15.09
CA SER A 30 -15.02 1.39 15.44
C SER A 30 -15.93 2.37 16.19
N PRO A 31 -15.53 2.88 17.37
CA PRO A 31 -16.32 3.85 18.09
C PRO A 31 -16.35 5.18 17.32
N GLY A 32 -17.55 5.64 16.97
CA GLY A 32 -17.78 6.95 16.37
C GLY A 32 -18.78 6.90 15.21
N ASP A 33 -19.64 7.93 15.11
CA ASP A 33 -20.54 8.07 13.97
C ASP A 33 -19.75 8.62 12.76
N PRO A 34 -19.64 7.88 11.64
CA PRO A 34 -18.95 8.34 10.43
C PRO A 34 -19.51 9.67 9.91
N THR A 35 -20.80 9.93 10.14
CA THR A 35 -21.47 11.19 9.78
C THR A 35 -20.88 12.36 10.55
N ASN A 36 -20.70 12.20 11.86
CA ASN A 36 -20.06 13.23 12.68
C ASN A 36 -18.58 13.40 12.34
N ARG A 37 -17.89 12.33 11.92
CA ARG A 37 -16.48 12.39 11.54
C ARG A 37 -16.25 13.17 10.26
N TYR A 38 -17.08 12.98 9.24
CA TYR A 38 -16.90 13.64 7.93
C TYR A 38 -17.58 15.00 7.83
N PHE A 39 -18.70 15.22 8.52
CA PHE A 39 -19.50 16.44 8.38
C PHE A 39 -19.50 17.33 9.62
N GLY A 40 -19.03 16.82 10.76
CA GLY A 40 -18.83 17.59 11.99
C GLY A 40 -20.11 18.12 12.65
N PRO A 41 -19.98 18.83 13.77
CA PRO A 41 -21.10 19.44 14.50
C PRO A 41 -21.69 20.68 13.79
N LYS A 42 -21.18 21.05 12.61
CA LYS A 42 -21.62 22.23 11.83
C LYS A 42 -22.90 21.97 11.02
N VAL A 43 -23.35 20.73 10.91
CA VAL A 43 -24.57 20.36 10.18
C VAL A 43 -25.76 20.36 11.14
N LYS A 44 -26.85 21.05 10.76
CA LYS A 44 -28.13 21.02 11.50
C LYS A 44 -28.57 19.57 11.72
N ARG A 45 -29.10 19.25 12.90
CA ARG A 45 -29.53 17.89 13.28
C ARG A 45 -30.46 17.23 12.25
N GLU A 46 -31.33 18.01 11.61
CA GLU A 46 -32.23 17.57 10.54
C GLU A 46 -31.48 17.06 9.31
N ASN A 47 -30.39 17.75 8.91
CA ASN A 47 -29.58 17.35 7.77
C ASN A 47 -28.69 16.13 8.09
N LEU A 48 -28.30 15.95 9.36
CA LEU A 48 -27.52 14.77 9.79
C LEU A 48 -28.32 13.46 9.61
N GLN A 49 -29.62 13.47 9.92
CA GLN A 49 -30.45 12.27 9.78
C GLN A 49 -30.67 11.89 8.31
N ALA A 50 -30.89 12.89 7.44
CA ALA A 50 -30.93 12.67 5.99
C ALA A 50 -29.60 12.09 5.47
N LEU A 51 -28.47 12.56 6.00
CA LEU A 51 -27.14 12.08 5.62
C LEU A 51 -26.87 10.64 6.09
N ARG A 52 -27.33 10.29 7.29
CA ARG A 52 -27.24 8.91 7.80
C ARG A 52 -28.05 7.94 6.96
N GLN A 53 -29.25 8.34 6.54
CA GLN A 53 -30.08 7.55 5.63
C GLN A 53 -29.41 7.40 4.26
N GLN A 54 -28.83 8.47 3.70
CA GLN A 54 -28.09 8.41 2.43
C GLN A 54 -26.84 7.51 2.51
N MET A 55 -26.13 7.52 3.64
CA MET A 55 -24.97 6.65 3.87
C MET A 55 -25.36 5.22 4.24
N GLY A 56 -26.63 4.96 4.56
CA GLY A 56 -27.12 3.64 4.97
C GLY A 56 -26.61 3.18 6.33
N VAL A 57 -26.02 4.08 7.14
CA VAL A 57 -25.38 3.75 8.42
C VAL A 57 -26.40 3.40 9.52
N ASP A 58 -27.66 3.81 9.35
CA ASP A 58 -28.76 3.45 10.25
C ASP A 58 -29.25 2.00 10.06
N GLN A 59 -28.83 1.31 9.01
CA GLN A 59 -29.31 -0.04 8.71
C GLN A 59 -28.53 -1.10 9.51
N PRO A 60 -29.12 -2.27 9.79
CA PRO A 60 -28.37 -3.37 10.41
C PRO A 60 -27.16 -3.80 9.57
N TRP A 61 -26.09 -4.24 10.24
CA TRP A 61 -24.81 -4.56 9.60
C TRP A 61 -24.93 -5.55 8.43
N TYR A 62 -25.83 -6.53 8.51
CA TYR A 62 -26.03 -7.53 7.46
C TYR A 62 -26.65 -6.93 6.19
N VAL A 63 -27.51 -5.91 6.33
CA VAL A 63 -28.09 -5.18 5.19
C VAL A 63 -27.02 -4.32 4.53
N GLN A 64 -26.21 -3.61 5.32
CA GLN A 64 -25.09 -2.81 4.82
C GLN A 64 -24.09 -3.69 4.06
N LEU A 65 -23.72 -4.84 4.63
CA LEU A 65 -22.81 -5.79 3.99
C LEU A 65 -23.38 -6.34 2.67
N GLY A 66 -24.66 -6.69 2.65
CA GLY A 66 -25.35 -7.19 1.45
C GLY A 66 -25.39 -6.15 0.33
N GLN A 67 -25.75 -4.90 0.65
CA GLN A 67 -25.76 -3.80 -0.32
C GLN A 67 -24.35 -3.49 -0.84
N TRP A 68 -23.36 -3.42 0.04
CA TRP A 68 -21.97 -3.18 -0.32
C TRP A 68 -21.42 -4.28 -1.22
N SER A 69 -21.67 -5.55 -0.88
CA SER A 69 -21.27 -6.70 -1.70
C SER A 69 -21.95 -6.69 -3.07
N SER A 70 -23.23 -6.31 -3.13
CA SER A 70 -23.97 -6.17 -4.40
C SER A 70 -23.41 -5.06 -5.29
N ARG A 71 -23.01 -3.91 -4.71
CA ARG A 71 -22.36 -2.83 -5.46
C ARG A 71 -21.00 -3.27 -6.01
N ILE A 72 -20.17 -3.90 -5.18
CA ILE A 72 -18.84 -4.38 -5.60
C ILE A 72 -18.93 -5.40 -6.74
N SER A 73 -19.85 -6.36 -6.65
CA SER A 73 -20.05 -7.35 -7.71
C SER A 73 -20.50 -6.74 -9.05
N ARG A 74 -21.02 -5.51 -9.05
CA ARG A 74 -21.36 -4.73 -10.25
C ARG A 74 -20.24 -3.77 -10.68
N GLY A 75 -19.10 -3.78 -9.99
CA GLY A 75 -17.97 -2.88 -10.24
C GLY A 75 -18.09 -1.50 -9.59
N ASP A 76 -19.12 -1.26 -8.76
CA ASP A 76 -19.25 -0.04 -7.99
C ASP A 76 -18.54 -0.17 -6.64
N LEU A 77 -17.37 0.46 -6.54
CA LEU A 77 -16.54 0.50 -5.33
C LEU A 77 -17.02 1.56 -4.32
N GLY A 78 -18.01 2.37 -4.68
CA GLY A 78 -18.56 3.43 -3.86
C GLY A 78 -17.78 4.73 -3.91
N TYR A 79 -18.11 5.60 -2.96
CA TYR A 79 -17.61 6.97 -2.87
C TYR A 79 -16.83 7.17 -1.57
N SER A 80 -15.67 7.82 -1.67
CA SER A 80 -14.87 8.18 -0.50
C SER A 80 -15.33 9.53 0.04
N TRP A 81 -16.05 9.51 1.16
CA TRP A 81 -16.46 10.72 1.86
C TRP A 81 -15.29 11.51 2.44
N ALA A 82 -14.17 10.84 2.75
CA ALA A 82 -12.96 11.47 3.26
C ALA A 82 -12.21 12.31 2.22
N LYS A 83 -12.25 11.87 0.95
CA LYS A 83 -11.50 12.48 -0.16
C LYS A 83 -12.42 13.14 -1.19
N HIS A 84 -13.74 13.09 -0.97
CA HIS A 84 -14.77 13.64 -1.84
C HIS A 84 -14.68 13.19 -3.31
N GLN A 85 -14.35 11.91 -3.55
CA GLN A 85 -14.24 11.36 -4.90
C GLN A 85 -14.55 9.85 -4.95
N PRO A 86 -14.89 9.31 -6.14
CA PRO A 86 -15.13 7.87 -6.32
C PRO A 86 -13.91 7.04 -5.92
N VAL A 87 -14.13 5.91 -5.23
CA VAL A 87 -13.05 5.02 -4.79
C VAL A 87 -12.25 4.47 -5.98
N ALA A 88 -12.92 4.23 -7.11
CA ALA A 88 -12.26 3.81 -8.34
C ALA A 88 -11.25 4.84 -8.88
N ALA A 89 -11.48 6.15 -8.69
CA ALA A 89 -10.54 7.19 -9.08
C ALA A 89 -9.30 7.19 -8.18
N LEU A 90 -9.49 7.07 -6.87
CA LEU A 90 -8.41 6.93 -5.89
C LEU A 90 -7.53 5.71 -6.18
N LEU A 91 -8.15 4.57 -6.51
CA LEU A 91 -7.42 3.36 -6.89
C LEU A 91 -6.61 3.57 -8.17
N LYS A 92 -7.17 4.23 -9.18
CA LYS A 92 -6.44 4.53 -10.42
C LYS A 92 -5.22 5.43 -10.20
N GLU A 93 -5.29 6.35 -9.23
CA GLU A 93 -4.18 7.21 -8.86
C GLU A 93 -3.11 6.46 -8.04
N ALA A 94 -3.54 5.59 -7.10
CA ALA A 94 -2.63 4.89 -6.20
C ALA A 94 -2.01 3.61 -6.79
N LEU A 95 -2.69 2.94 -7.75
CA LEU A 95 -2.25 1.67 -8.32
C LEU A 95 -0.92 1.77 -9.08
N PRO A 96 -0.70 2.70 -10.03
CA PRO A 96 0.53 2.74 -10.79
C PRO A 96 1.79 2.95 -9.93
N PRO A 97 1.81 3.90 -8.96
CA PRO A 97 2.92 4.03 -8.02
C PRO A 97 3.21 2.74 -7.23
N THR A 98 2.16 2.11 -6.70
CA THR A 98 2.29 0.88 -5.90
C THR A 98 2.87 -0.25 -6.73
N LEU A 99 2.39 -0.41 -7.97
CA LEU A 99 2.90 -1.42 -8.90
C LEU A 99 4.35 -1.15 -9.29
N GLN A 100 4.70 0.10 -9.60
CA GLN A 100 6.07 0.47 -9.95
C GLN A 100 7.04 0.15 -8.81
N LEU A 101 6.69 0.53 -7.57
CA LEU A 101 7.47 0.22 -6.38
C LEU A 101 7.58 -1.28 -6.12
N THR A 102 6.46 -1.99 -6.18
CA THR A 102 6.41 -3.43 -5.90
C THR A 102 7.22 -4.22 -6.92
N ILE A 103 7.07 -3.91 -8.21
CA ILE A 103 7.79 -4.59 -9.28
C ILE A 103 9.29 -4.30 -9.21
N ALA A 104 9.68 -3.04 -8.98
CA ALA A 104 11.08 -2.67 -8.83
C ALA A 104 11.72 -3.38 -7.62
N ALA A 105 11.04 -3.38 -6.47
CA ALA A 105 11.50 -4.06 -5.27
C ALA A 105 11.61 -5.59 -5.48
N LEU A 106 10.61 -6.20 -6.13
CA LEU A 106 10.65 -7.63 -6.46
C LEU A 106 11.81 -7.97 -7.38
N PHE A 107 12.06 -7.14 -8.40
CA PHE A 107 13.16 -7.34 -9.33
C PHE A 107 14.52 -7.24 -8.63
N ILE A 108 14.73 -6.22 -7.80
CA ILE A 108 15.94 -6.07 -7.00
C ILE A 108 16.10 -7.24 -6.02
N ASN A 109 15.03 -7.68 -5.37
CA ASN A 109 15.07 -8.80 -4.45
C ASN A 109 15.42 -10.12 -5.17
N LEU A 110 14.84 -10.36 -6.35
CA LEU A 110 15.12 -11.55 -7.14
C LEU A 110 16.57 -11.57 -7.64
N LEU A 111 17.12 -10.42 -8.04
CA LEU A 111 18.50 -10.34 -8.51
C LEU A 111 19.50 -10.35 -7.35
N VAL A 112 19.38 -9.41 -6.43
CA VAL A 112 20.37 -9.20 -5.37
C VAL A 112 20.12 -10.14 -4.20
N GLY A 113 18.89 -10.17 -3.69
CA GLY A 113 18.51 -10.99 -2.54
C GLY A 113 18.69 -12.49 -2.79
N CYS A 114 18.17 -13.00 -3.91
CA CYS A 114 18.37 -14.42 -4.23
C CYS A 114 19.83 -14.75 -4.54
N SER A 115 20.59 -13.91 -5.25
CA SER A 115 22.02 -14.17 -5.49
C SER A 115 22.83 -14.20 -4.19
N ILE A 116 22.60 -13.26 -3.27
CA ILE A 116 23.25 -13.26 -1.95
C ILE A 116 22.85 -14.51 -1.16
N GLY A 117 21.57 -14.89 -1.18
CA GLY A 117 21.10 -16.11 -0.51
C GLY A 117 21.72 -17.39 -1.08
N ILE A 118 21.82 -17.50 -2.40
CA ILE A 118 22.50 -18.63 -3.07
C ILE A 118 23.98 -18.65 -2.69
N LEU A 119 24.67 -17.49 -2.71
CA LEU A 119 26.08 -17.39 -2.33
C LEU A 119 26.31 -17.80 -0.87
N SER A 120 25.46 -17.37 0.06
CA SER A 120 25.58 -17.78 1.47
C SER A 120 25.40 -19.29 1.61
N GLY A 121 24.40 -19.88 0.93
CA GLY A 121 24.15 -21.32 0.96
C GLY A 121 25.27 -22.16 0.33
N MET A 122 25.81 -21.74 -0.83
CA MET A 122 26.89 -22.45 -1.51
C MET A 122 28.20 -22.44 -0.73
N TYR A 123 28.47 -21.37 0.01
CA TYR A 123 29.75 -21.16 0.70
C TYR A 123 29.59 -21.13 2.23
N TYR A 124 28.63 -21.87 2.78
CA TYR A 124 28.27 -21.89 4.20
C TYR A 124 29.46 -22.08 5.17
N GLN A 125 30.52 -22.77 4.74
CA GLN A 125 31.72 -23.02 5.56
C GLN A 125 32.72 -21.83 5.58
N ARG A 126 32.50 -20.78 4.78
CA ARG A 126 33.41 -19.65 4.64
C ARG A 126 33.01 -18.49 5.57
N TRP A 127 34.00 -17.71 6.00
CA TRP A 127 33.78 -16.59 6.93
C TRP A 127 32.84 -15.51 6.37
N TYR A 128 32.86 -15.27 5.05
CA TYR A 128 31.97 -14.28 4.42
C TYR A 128 30.51 -14.72 4.41
N SER A 129 30.21 -16.02 4.39
CA SER A 129 28.83 -16.52 4.54
C SER A 129 28.30 -16.20 5.95
N LYS A 130 29.12 -16.40 7.00
CA LYS A 130 28.75 -15.99 8.36
C LYS A 130 28.48 -14.49 8.46
N LEU A 131 29.24 -13.65 7.76
CA LEU A 131 28.98 -12.20 7.71
C LEU A 131 27.67 -11.87 7.01
N ILE A 132 27.37 -12.53 5.88
CA ILE A 132 26.10 -12.36 5.17
C ILE A 132 24.93 -12.75 6.08
N ASP A 133 25.04 -13.88 6.78
CA ASP A 133 23.98 -14.36 7.68
C ASP A 133 23.77 -13.42 8.86
N ILE A 134 24.85 -12.95 9.51
CA ILE A 134 24.78 -11.97 10.60
C ILE A 134 24.17 -10.66 10.12
N ALA A 135 24.61 -10.14 8.97
CA ALA A 135 24.08 -8.90 8.39
C ALA A 135 22.59 -9.06 8.04
N SER A 136 22.21 -10.19 7.44
CA SER A 136 20.82 -10.50 7.09
C SER A 136 19.95 -10.60 8.33
N LEU A 137 20.43 -11.25 9.39
CA LEU A 137 19.72 -11.35 10.67
C LEU A 137 19.56 -9.97 11.34
N ALA A 138 20.61 -9.15 11.32
CA ALA A 138 20.57 -7.80 11.87
C ALA A 138 19.55 -6.93 11.13
N LEU A 139 19.57 -6.95 9.79
CA LEU A 139 18.60 -6.23 8.96
C LEU A 139 17.17 -6.73 9.17
N TYR A 140 16.99 -8.04 9.30
CA TYR A 140 15.67 -8.65 9.54
C TYR A 140 15.11 -8.31 10.94
N ALA A 141 15.98 -8.23 11.95
CA ALA A 141 15.59 -7.89 13.31
C ALA A 141 15.26 -6.39 13.49
N MET A 142 15.77 -5.53 12.61
CA MET A 142 15.50 -4.10 12.65
C MET A 142 14.07 -3.78 12.18
N PRO A 143 13.36 -2.87 12.87
CA PRO A 143 12.08 -2.38 12.37
C PRO A 143 12.25 -1.68 11.02
N VAL A 144 11.47 -2.10 10.02
CA VAL A 144 11.57 -1.57 8.64
C VAL A 144 11.43 -0.05 8.58
N PHE A 145 10.51 0.52 9.36
CA PHE A 145 10.33 1.97 9.42
C PHE A 145 11.57 2.69 9.96
N TRP A 146 12.27 2.11 10.93
CA TRP A 146 13.47 2.70 11.52
C TRP A 146 14.61 2.69 10.50
N LEU A 147 14.78 1.57 9.80
CA LEU A 147 15.78 1.46 8.74
C LEU A 147 15.53 2.47 7.63
N ALA A 148 14.27 2.66 7.22
CA ALA A 148 13.90 3.68 6.25
C ALA A 148 14.26 5.10 6.74
N LEU A 149 13.94 5.45 7.98
CA LEU A 149 14.28 6.75 8.56
C LEU A 149 15.80 6.99 8.64
N VAL A 150 16.58 5.98 9.05
CA VAL A 150 18.05 6.08 9.08
C VAL A 150 18.61 6.24 7.67
N ALA A 151 18.07 5.50 6.69
CA ALA A 151 18.49 5.64 5.30
C ALA A 151 18.20 7.04 4.76
N VAL A 152 17.04 7.63 5.06
CA VAL A 152 16.72 9.03 4.72
C VAL A 152 17.70 10.00 5.38
N LEU A 153 17.99 9.83 6.67
CA LEU A 153 18.91 10.71 7.40
C LEU A 153 20.32 10.67 6.81
N ILE A 154 20.82 9.48 6.49
CA ILE A 154 22.16 9.31 5.93
C ILE A 154 22.18 9.78 4.46
N PHE A 155 21.42 9.13 3.59
CA PHE A 155 21.55 9.33 2.15
C PHE A 155 20.89 10.60 1.62
N SER A 156 19.85 11.08 2.28
CA SER A 156 19.13 12.28 1.84
C SER A 156 19.60 13.53 2.58
N LEU A 157 19.59 13.52 3.92
CA LEU A 157 19.88 14.74 4.70
C LEU A 157 21.38 15.02 4.86
N ASN A 158 22.21 14.00 5.12
CA ASN A 158 23.64 14.23 5.31
C ASN A 158 24.40 14.23 3.99
N LEU A 159 24.24 13.16 3.19
CA LEU A 159 24.99 12.97 1.95
C LEU A 159 24.38 13.70 0.75
N HIS A 160 23.09 14.06 0.78
CA HIS A 160 22.37 14.70 -0.32
C HIS A 160 22.42 13.89 -1.65
N TRP A 161 22.57 12.57 -1.55
CA TRP A 161 22.63 11.67 -2.70
C TRP A 161 21.25 11.35 -3.26
N LEU A 162 20.26 11.25 -2.38
CA LEU A 162 18.91 10.82 -2.71
C LEU A 162 17.87 11.87 -2.29
N PRO A 163 16.74 11.95 -3.01
CA PRO A 163 15.63 12.83 -2.63
C PRO A 163 15.03 12.42 -1.29
N THR A 164 14.39 13.37 -0.60
CA THR A 164 13.79 13.16 0.72
C THR A 164 12.40 12.53 0.67
N SER A 165 11.64 12.80 -0.42
CA SER A 165 10.33 12.20 -0.68
C SER A 165 9.85 12.51 -2.10
N GLY A 166 8.81 11.80 -2.55
CA GLY A 166 8.09 12.09 -3.79
C GLY A 166 8.47 11.16 -4.94
N MET A 167 7.76 11.27 -6.07
CA MET A 167 7.96 10.39 -7.23
C MET A 167 8.90 10.97 -8.29
N SER A 168 8.98 12.30 -8.35
CA SER A 168 9.78 13.04 -9.30
C SER A 168 10.08 14.42 -8.73
N SER A 169 11.23 14.97 -9.08
CA SER A 169 11.59 16.35 -8.75
C SER A 169 10.68 17.33 -9.51
N PHE A 170 10.15 18.34 -8.82
CA PHE A 170 9.20 19.33 -9.35
C PHE A 170 9.81 20.28 -10.42
N PHE A 171 11.06 20.07 -10.82
CA PHE A 171 11.80 20.98 -11.68
C PHE A 171 11.99 20.41 -13.08
N VAL A 172 11.34 21.09 -14.04
CA VAL A 172 11.52 21.08 -15.51
C VAL A 172 10.57 20.14 -16.26
N GLU A 173 9.52 20.72 -16.85
CA GLU A 173 8.55 20.09 -17.77
C GLU A 173 9.18 19.58 -19.09
N ASP A 174 10.48 19.83 -19.31
CA ASP A 174 11.19 19.57 -20.56
C ASP A 174 12.46 18.71 -20.35
N ARG A 175 12.33 17.59 -19.63
CA ARG A 175 13.42 16.61 -19.49
C ARG A 175 13.29 15.50 -20.54
N GLY A 176 14.40 15.17 -21.21
CA GLY A 176 14.44 14.01 -22.10
C GLY A 176 14.15 12.70 -21.35
N PHE A 177 13.61 11.70 -22.05
CA PHE A 177 13.18 10.40 -21.48
C PHE A 177 14.17 9.77 -20.49
N TRP A 178 15.47 9.81 -20.80
CA TRP A 178 16.53 9.24 -19.96
C TRP A 178 16.74 9.99 -18.64
N GLN A 179 16.50 11.30 -18.61
CA GLN A 179 16.63 12.11 -17.41
C GLN A 179 15.43 11.94 -16.47
N ASP A 180 14.22 11.84 -17.03
CA ASP A 180 13.01 11.49 -16.26
C ASP A 180 13.12 10.08 -15.67
N LEU A 181 13.58 9.11 -16.46
CA LEU A 181 13.82 7.75 -15.98
C LEU A 181 14.86 7.73 -14.86
N GLY A 182 15.97 8.46 -15.01
CA GLY A 182 17.01 8.57 -13.97
C GLY A 182 16.50 9.22 -12.69
N ASP A 183 15.66 10.24 -12.80
CA ASP A 183 15.04 10.91 -11.65
C ASP A 183 14.10 9.96 -10.91
N ARG A 184 13.19 9.29 -11.63
CA ARG A 184 12.28 8.29 -11.04
C ARG A 184 13.03 7.14 -10.38
N LEU A 185 14.10 6.64 -11.00
CA LEU A 185 14.92 5.58 -10.41
C LEU A 185 15.57 6.02 -9.10
N ARG A 186 16.02 7.28 -8.98
CA ARG A 186 16.54 7.80 -7.71
C ARG A 186 15.47 7.89 -6.63
N HIS A 187 14.28 8.36 -6.99
CA HIS A 187 13.13 8.40 -6.07
C HIS A 187 12.65 6.99 -5.70
N LEU A 188 12.85 5.97 -6.55
CA LEU A 188 12.50 4.58 -6.19
C LEU A 188 13.43 3.96 -5.14
N ILE A 189 14.65 4.48 -4.94
CA ILE A 189 15.59 3.95 -3.93
C ILE A 189 15.16 4.35 -2.51
N LEU A 190 14.68 5.59 -2.36
CA LEU A 190 14.10 6.14 -1.13
C LEU A 190 12.84 6.96 -1.48
N PRO A 191 11.68 6.29 -1.65
CA PRO A 191 10.42 6.93 -2.04
C PRO A 191 9.73 7.69 -0.91
#